data_AF-A0A9D2WTF5-F1
#
_entry.id   AF-A0A9D2WTF5-F1
#
_cell.length_a   1.000
_cell.length_b   1.000
_cell.length_c   1.000
_cell.angle_alpha   90.00
_cell.angle_beta   90.00
_cell.angle_gamma   90.00
#
_symmetry.space_group_name_H-M   'P 1'
#
loop_
_entity.id
_entity.type
_entity.pdbx_description
1 polymer ?
#
loop_
_entity_poly.entity_id
_entity_poly.type
_entity_poly.pdbx_seq_one_letter_code
_entity_poly.pdbx_strand_id
1 'polypeptide(L)'
;MSAPVLLVQIPPKEDQQQDATGSSTENELIAIAVYEKDGLLPPSVLTQRVFDAETPFRFPSEISQGATKTRIVYRYNLTQWHELLEATNMPNTAESIKQIMIPMLLYLQQLYPDIFNDIEYDRDFNKDEYAEVIPMA
;
A
#
# COMPACT_ATOMS: atom_id res chain seq x y z
N MET A 1 -6.98 17.37 9.48
CA MET A 1 -6.05 16.26 9.74
C MET A 1 -5.08 16.22 8.57
N SER A 2 -3.79 15.93 8.79
CA SER A 2 -2.86 15.71 7.69
C SER A 2 -3.25 14.45 6.92
N ALA A 3 -3.15 14.47 5.59
CA ALA A 3 -3.43 13.30 4.76
C ALA A 3 -2.47 12.14 5.13
N PRO A 4 -2.93 10.87 5.08
CA PRO A 4 -2.09 9.73 5.39
C PRO A 4 -0.98 9.53 4.34
N VAL A 5 0.07 8.80 4.71
CA VAL A 5 1.13 8.39 3.77
C VAL A 5 0.95 6.91 3.43
N LEU A 6 1.03 6.58 2.15
CA LEU A 6 0.91 5.21 1.63
C LEU A 6 2.24 4.76 1.02
N LEU A 7 2.96 3.89 1.72
CA LEU A 7 4.19 3.28 1.21
C LEU A 7 3.83 2.02 0.42
N VAL A 8 4.32 1.91 -0.82
CA VAL A 8 4.00 0.78 -1.70
C VAL A 8 5.28 0.07 -2.13
N GLN A 9 5.39 -1.21 -1.85
CA GLN A 9 6.47 -2.06 -2.31
C GLN A 9 5.96 -3.08 -3.31
N ILE A 10 6.60 -3.10 -4.48
CA ILE A 10 6.35 -4.08 -5.54
C ILE A 10 7.58 -4.95 -5.62
N PRO A 11 7.49 -6.27 -5.35
CA PRO A 11 8.64 -7.14 -5.49
C PRO A 11 9.14 -7.11 -6.95
N PRO A 12 10.47 -7.17 -7.16
CA PRO A 12 11.00 -7.29 -8.50
C PRO A 12 10.42 -8.54 -9.17
N LYS A 13 10.10 -8.43 -10.47
CA LYS A 13 9.73 -9.59 -11.28
C LYS A 13 10.96 -10.50 -11.35
N GLU A 14 11.06 -11.48 -10.45
CA GLU A 14 12.05 -12.54 -10.63
C GLU A 14 11.72 -13.24 -11.95
N ASP A 15 12.72 -13.36 -12.82
CA ASP A 15 12.62 -14.15 -14.05
C ASP A 15 12.07 -15.51 -13.65
N GLN A 16 10.94 -15.90 -14.26
CA GLN A 16 10.24 -17.15 -13.96
C GLN A 16 11.16 -18.36 -14.24
N GLN A 17 12.00 -18.73 -13.28
CA GLN A 17 12.60 -20.05 -13.21
C GLN A 17 11.59 -20.96 -12.53
N GLN A 18 10.96 -21.79 -13.34
CA GLN A 18 10.12 -22.90 -12.91
C GLN A 18 10.94 -23.84 -12.03
N ASP A 19 10.88 -23.66 -10.72
CA ASP A 19 11.29 -24.72 -9.80
C ASP A 19 10.25 -25.85 -9.86
N ALA A 20 10.78 -27.08 -9.91
CA ALA A 20 10.05 -28.32 -10.19
C ALA A 20 9.04 -28.76 -9.10
N THR A 21 8.62 -27.85 -8.21
CA THR A 21 7.73 -28.09 -7.07
C THR A 21 6.38 -27.37 -7.16
N GLY A 22 6.07 -26.66 -8.26
CA GLY A 22 4.70 -26.22 -8.57
C GLY A 22 4.09 -25.19 -7.61
N SER A 23 4.90 -24.53 -6.77
CA SER A 23 4.49 -23.38 -5.97
C SER A 23 4.86 -22.10 -6.73
N SER A 24 3.94 -21.57 -7.52
CA SER A 24 4.07 -20.23 -8.06
C SER A 24 4.00 -19.23 -6.91
N THR A 25 5.13 -18.63 -6.54
CA THR A 25 5.16 -17.45 -5.67
C THR A 25 4.44 -16.34 -6.45
N GLU A 26 3.13 -16.18 -6.23
CA GLU A 26 2.38 -15.08 -6.83
C GLU A 26 3.04 -13.76 -6.43
N ASN A 27 3.15 -12.83 -7.38
CA ASN A 27 3.70 -11.50 -7.12
C ASN A 27 2.83 -10.80 -6.06
N GLU A 28 3.29 -10.81 -4.81
CA GLU A 28 2.62 -10.17 -3.69
C GLU A 28 2.98 -8.70 -3.64
N LEU A 29 1.99 -7.82 -3.71
CA LEU A 29 2.18 -6.39 -3.52
C LEU A 29 1.91 -6.03 -2.05
N ILE A 30 2.83 -5.27 -1.46
CA ILE A 30 2.74 -4.82 -0.07
C ILE A 30 2.44 -3.32 -0.05
N ALA A 31 1.36 -2.93 0.62
CA ALA A 31 1.02 -1.53 0.86
C ALA A 31 0.91 -1.26 2.36
N ILE A 32 1.52 -0.18 2.82
CA ILE A 32 1.57 0.22 4.23
C ILE A 32 0.99 1.62 4.34
N ALA A 33 -0.17 1.72 4.96
CA ALA A 33 -0.78 3.00 5.28
C ALA A 33 -0.34 3.48 6.67
N VAL A 34 0.13 4.73 6.75
CA VAL A 34 0.56 5.39 7.98
C VAL A 34 -0.32 6.60 8.22
N TYR A 35 -1.12 6.53 9.29
CA TYR A 35 -1.91 7.66 9.78
C TYR A 35 -1.12 8.46 10.82
N GLU A 36 -1.13 9.78 10.70
CA GLU A 36 -0.55 10.67 11.71
C GLU A 36 -1.63 11.58 12.32
N LYS A 37 -1.51 11.77 13.63
CA LYS A 37 -2.15 12.85 14.35
C LYS A 37 -1.04 13.88 14.64
N ASP A 38 -1.17 15.08 14.09
CA ASP A 38 -0.36 16.28 14.41
C ASP A 38 0.97 16.54 13.66
N GLY A 39 1.26 15.85 12.53
CA GLY A 39 2.15 16.38 11.47
C GLY A 39 3.66 16.46 11.73
N LEU A 40 4.29 15.51 12.42
CA LEU A 40 5.73 15.47 12.68
C LEU A 40 6.36 14.15 12.19
N LEU A 41 6.61 14.04 10.88
CA LEU A 41 7.53 13.05 10.33
C LEU A 41 8.94 13.65 10.20
N PRO A 42 9.96 13.14 10.92
CA PRO A 42 11.34 13.37 10.52
C PRO A 42 11.60 12.70 9.15
N PRO A 43 12.37 13.34 8.26
CA PRO A 43 12.55 12.93 6.86
C PRO A 43 13.35 11.63 6.66
N SER A 44 13.80 10.98 7.73
CA SER A 44 14.61 9.77 7.65
C SER A 44 14.14 8.75 8.69
N VAL A 45 13.56 7.66 8.22
CA VAL A 45 13.26 6.52 9.07
C VAL A 45 14.56 5.70 9.21
N LEU A 46 15.24 5.78 10.36
CA LEU A 46 16.66 5.39 10.50
C LEU A 46 16.95 4.13 11.33
N THR A 47 16.01 3.57 12.06
CA THR A 47 16.22 2.27 12.71
C THR A 47 15.65 1.16 11.85
N GLN A 48 16.08 -0.09 11.94
CA GLN A 48 15.53 -1.20 11.13
C GLN A 48 15.11 -2.34 12.07
N ARG A 49 13.85 -2.78 12.01
CA ARG A 49 13.40 -4.00 12.71
C ARG A 49 13.38 -5.14 11.69
N VAL A 50 14.17 -6.17 11.96
CA VAL A 50 14.13 -7.45 11.24
C VAL A 50 13.07 -8.31 11.91
N PHE A 51 12.13 -8.82 11.13
CA PHE A 51 11.14 -9.80 11.59
C PHE A 51 11.64 -11.19 11.19
N ASP A 52 11.61 -12.14 12.13
CA ASP A 52 11.99 -13.53 11.87
C ASP A 52 10.89 -14.19 11.01
N ALA A 53 11.13 -14.21 9.70
CA ALA A 53 10.43 -15.01 8.70
C ALA A 53 11.48 -15.76 7.86
N GLU A 54 11.07 -16.78 7.09
CA GLU A 54 11.99 -17.56 6.24
C GLU A 54 12.76 -16.67 5.23
N THR A 55 12.20 -15.52 4.85
CA THR A 55 12.88 -14.43 4.14
C THR A 55 12.89 -13.16 5.01
N PRO A 56 14.07 -12.67 5.43
CA PRO A 56 14.16 -11.46 6.26
C PRO A 56 13.73 -10.21 5.48
N PHE A 57 12.73 -9.49 5.96
CA PHE A 57 12.38 -8.17 5.46
C PHE A 57 12.86 -7.06 6.40
N ARG A 58 13.39 -5.97 5.83
CA ARG A 58 13.98 -4.83 6.56
C ARG A 58 12.95 -3.71 6.66
N PHE A 59 12.51 -3.35 7.87
CA PHE A 59 11.53 -2.27 8.04
C PHE A 59 12.11 -1.10 8.83
N PRO A 60 12.07 0.14 8.32
CA PRO A 60 12.65 1.24 9.05
C PRO A 60 11.75 1.65 10.25
N SER A 61 12.29 1.81 11.45
CA SER A 61 11.62 1.68 12.73
C SER A 61 12.00 2.77 13.74
N GLU A 62 11.95 4.05 13.38
CA GLU A 62 11.97 5.13 14.39
C GLU A 62 10.62 5.84 14.42
N ILE A 63 9.88 5.61 15.51
CA ILE A 63 8.57 6.17 15.80
C ILE A 63 8.78 7.17 16.93
N SER A 64 8.71 8.46 16.63
CA SER A 64 8.82 9.55 17.61
C SER A 64 7.67 9.52 18.64
N GLN A 65 7.99 9.93 19.87
CA GLN A 65 7.10 9.92 21.04
C GLN A 65 5.90 10.86 20.83
N GLY A 66 4.67 10.37 21.01
CA GLY A 66 3.44 11.19 21.00
C GLY A 66 2.44 10.90 19.87
N ALA A 67 2.81 10.08 18.88
CA ALA A 67 1.93 9.76 17.76
C ALA A 67 1.11 8.47 18.00
N THR A 68 -0.22 8.55 18.02
CA THR A 68 -1.08 7.37 17.81
C THR A 68 -1.08 7.04 16.33
N LYS A 69 -0.03 6.34 15.86
CA LYS A 69 0.07 5.89 14.46
C LYS A 69 -0.66 4.56 14.31
N THR A 70 -1.84 4.55 13.70
CA THR A 70 -2.45 3.30 13.23
C THR A 70 -1.69 2.89 11.97
N ARG A 71 -1.06 1.71 12.02
CA ARG A 71 -0.38 1.11 10.88
C ARG A 71 -1.24 -0.03 10.34
N ILE A 72 -1.57 0.03 9.06
CA ILE A 72 -2.27 -1.04 8.35
C ILE A 72 -1.35 -1.57 7.26
N VAL A 73 -1.14 -2.88 7.24
CA VAL A 73 -0.30 -3.57 6.25
C VAL A 73 -1.20 -4.48 5.43
N TYR A 74 -1.20 -4.27 4.13
CA TYR A 74 -1.87 -5.12 3.15
C TYR A 74 -0.81 -5.89 2.38
N ARG A 75 -0.96 -7.21 2.31
CA ARG A 75 -0.11 -8.11 1.52
C ARG A 75 -1.03 -9.01 0.73
N TYR A 76 -1.17 -8.69 -0.55
CA TYR A 76 -2.12 -9.34 -1.44
C TYR A 76 -1.49 -9.55 -2.81
N ASN A 77 -1.91 -10.62 -3.50
CA ASN A 77 -1.64 -10.77 -4.93
C ASN A 77 -2.50 -9.79 -5.74
N LEU A 78 -2.28 -9.71 -7.06
CA LEU A 78 -3.00 -8.76 -7.92
C LEU A 78 -4.51 -8.99 -7.96
N THR A 79 -4.96 -10.25 -7.92
CA THR A 79 -6.40 -10.60 -7.91
C THR A 79 -7.08 -10.14 -6.63
N GLN A 80 -6.45 -10.38 -5.48
CA GLN A 80 -6.93 -9.93 -4.17
C GLN A 80 -6.95 -8.41 -4.07
N TRP A 81 -5.94 -7.74 -4.64
CA TRP A 81 -5.95 -6.28 -4.77
C TRP A 81 -7.11 -5.79 -5.63
N HIS A 82 -7.42 -6.48 -6.73
CA HIS A 82 -8.55 -6.14 -7.59
C HIS A 82 -9.88 -6.18 -6.82
N GLU A 83 -10.18 -7.32 -6.19
CA GLU A 83 -11.40 -7.51 -5.40
C GLU A 83 -11.53 -6.47 -4.26
N LEU A 84 -10.42 -6.20 -3.56
CA LEU A 84 -10.42 -5.21 -2.49
C LEU A 84 -10.71 -3.79 -3.02
N LEU A 85 -10.07 -3.41 -4.13
CA LEU A 85 -10.21 -2.08 -4.68
C LEU A 85 -11.59 -1.87 -5.33
N GLU A 86 -12.19 -2.91 -5.91
CA GLU A 86 -13.57 -2.85 -6.39
C GLU A 86 -14.55 -2.51 -5.26
N ALA A 87 -14.39 -3.14 -4.09
CA ALA A 87 -15.28 -2.91 -2.95
C ALA A 87 -15.02 -1.58 -2.22
N THR A 88 -13.77 -1.12 -2.17
CA THR A 88 -13.36 -0.02 -1.28
C THR A 88 -13.32 1.36 -1.94
N ASN A 89 -13.48 1.45 -3.26
CA ASN A 89 -13.46 2.71 -4.00
C ASN A 89 -14.85 3.30 -4.30
N MET A 90 -15.92 2.61 -3.88
CA MET A 90 -17.31 3.04 -4.12
C MET A 90 -17.71 4.30 -3.32
N PRO A 91 -18.65 5.13 -3.81
CA PRO A 91 -19.04 6.39 -3.15
C PRO A 91 -19.51 6.25 -1.69
N ASN A 92 -20.17 5.14 -1.37
CA ASN A 92 -20.71 4.84 -0.03
C ASN A 92 -19.66 4.33 0.96
N THR A 93 -18.41 4.11 0.52
CA THR A 93 -17.31 3.72 1.39
C THR A 93 -16.90 4.88 2.29
N ALA A 94 -16.49 4.55 3.53
CA ALA A 94 -16.01 5.52 4.49
C ALA A 94 -14.85 6.35 3.92
N GLU A 95 -14.89 7.67 4.12
CA GLU A 95 -13.89 8.61 3.60
C GLU A 95 -12.46 8.22 3.97
N SER A 96 -12.22 7.78 5.21
CA SER A 96 -10.89 7.32 5.65
C SER A 96 -10.34 6.14 4.85
N ILE A 97 -11.20 5.27 4.31
CA ILE A 97 -10.80 4.16 3.43
C ILE A 97 -10.51 4.72 2.04
N LYS A 98 -11.38 5.60 1.52
CA LYS A 98 -11.21 6.25 0.21
C LYS A 98 -9.90 7.05 0.13
N GLN A 99 -9.50 7.70 1.23
CA GLN A 99 -8.22 8.41 1.37
C GLN A 99 -7.01 7.54 1.00
N ILE A 100 -7.06 6.22 1.22
CA ILE A 100 -5.97 5.30 0.90
C ILE A 100 -6.23 4.53 -0.40
N MET A 101 -7.45 4.01 -0.55
CA MET A 101 -7.74 3.04 -1.61
C MET A 101 -7.85 3.69 -2.98
N ILE A 102 -8.32 4.94 -3.07
CA ILE A 102 -8.37 5.65 -4.36
C ILE A 102 -6.96 5.93 -4.87
N PRO A 103 -6.03 6.51 -4.08
CA PRO A 103 -4.64 6.66 -4.50
C PRO A 103 -3.96 5.33 -4.86
N MET A 104 -4.24 4.27 -4.11
CA MET A 104 -3.71 2.94 -4.40
C MET A 104 -4.20 2.43 -5.77
N LEU A 105 -5.49 2.54 -6.06
CA LEU A 105 -6.06 2.15 -7.35
C LEU A 105 -5.45 2.95 -8.49
N LEU A 106 -5.38 4.28 -8.37
CA LEU A 106 -4.81 5.15 -9.39
C LEU A 106 -3.33 4.82 -9.67
N TYR A 107 -2.58 4.47 -8.63
CA TYR A 107 -1.20 4.01 -8.77
C TYR A 107 -1.12 2.67 -9.51
N LEU A 108 -1.98 1.70 -9.18
CA LEU A 108 -1.99 0.40 -9.86
C LEU A 108 -2.51 0.46 -11.30
N GLN A 109 -3.43 1.36 -11.62
CA GLN A 109 -3.87 1.60 -12.99
C GLN A 109 -2.73 2.08 -13.90
N GLN A 110 -1.75 2.81 -13.35
CA GLN A 110 -0.56 3.21 -14.10
C GLN A 110 0.41 2.05 -14.36
N LEU A 111 0.50 1.09 -13.42
CA LEU A 111 1.46 -0.01 -13.48
C LEU A 111 0.92 -1.26 -14.15
N TYR A 112 -0.36 -1.56 -13.94
CA TYR A 112 -1.06 -2.74 -14.40
C TYR A 112 -2.43 -2.34 -15.00
N PRO A 113 -2.44 -1.52 -16.08
CA PRO A 113 -3.67 -1.01 -16.67
C PRO A 113 -4.62 -2.14 -17.11
N ASP A 114 -4.09 -3.24 -17.62
CA ASP A 114 -4.86 -4.40 -18.08
C ASP A 114 -5.63 -5.11 -16.95
N ILE A 115 -5.24 -4.88 -15.70
CA ILE A 115 -5.85 -5.50 -14.52
C ILE A 115 -6.84 -4.54 -13.85
N PHE A 116 -6.51 -3.25 -13.71
CA PHE A 116 -7.26 -2.35 -12.82
C PHE A 116 -8.05 -1.23 -13.51
N ASN A 117 -7.95 -1.06 -14.83
CA ASN A 117 -8.67 0.04 -15.53
C ASN A 117 -10.19 -0.16 -15.62
N ASP A 118 -10.67 -1.37 -15.34
CA ASP A 118 -12.10 -1.68 -15.25
C ASP A 118 -12.74 -1.22 -13.93
N ILE A 119 -11.94 -0.97 -12.89
CA ILE A 119 -12.44 -0.56 -11.58
C ILE A 119 -12.78 0.94 -11.58
N GLU A 120 -14.05 1.24 -11.27
CA GLU A 120 -14.50 2.61 -10.99
C GLU A 120 -14.18 3.05 -9.57
N TYR A 121 -14.10 4.36 -9.36
CA TYR A 121 -13.91 4.96 -8.05
C TYR A 121 -14.72 6.24 -7.90
N ASP A 122 -14.96 6.63 -6.65
CA ASP A 122 -15.63 7.88 -6.30
C ASP A 122 -14.81 9.11 -6.76
N ARG A 123 -15.21 9.69 -7.88
CA ARG A 123 -14.58 10.88 -8.47
C ARG A 123 -14.94 12.17 -7.76
N ASP A 124 -15.98 12.15 -6.91
CA ASP A 124 -16.43 13.30 -6.14
C ASP A 124 -15.67 13.42 -4.81
N PHE A 125 -14.93 12.37 -4.39
CA PHE A 125 -14.08 12.43 -3.22
C PHE A 125 -12.93 13.42 -3.40
N ASN A 126 -12.72 14.27 -2.38
CA ASN A 126 -11.76 15.38 -2.44
C ASN A 126 -10.32 14.88 -2.64
N LYS A 127 -9.70 15.30 -3.74
CA LYS A 127 -8.31 14.93 -4.08
C LYS A 127 -7.27 15.45 -3.10
N ASP A 128 -7.55 16.54 -2.40
CA ASP A 128 -6.62 17.10 -1.40
C ASP A 128 -6.53 16.21 -0.15
N GLU A 129 -7.44 15.25 0.01
CA GLU A 129 -7.42 14.28 1.11
C GLU A 129 -6.73 12.96 0.75
N TYR A 130 -6.29 12.81 -0.50
CA TYR A 130 -5.64 11.60 -0.97
C TYR A 130 -4.34 11.38 -0.21
N ALA A 131 -4.08 10.12 0.14
CA ALA A 131 -2.81 9.71 0.67
C ALA A 131 -1.68 10.01 -0.33
N GLU A 132 -0.54 10.46 0.17
CA GLU A 132 0.67 10.55 -0.64
C GLU A 132 1.21 9.13 -0.89
N VAL A 133 1.31 8.72 -2.15
CA VAL A 133 1.85 7.40 -2.54
C VAL A 133 3.35 7.51 -2.71
N ILE A 134 4.11 6.78 -1.88
CA ILE A 134 5.57 6.71 -1.93
C ILE A 134 5.98 5.30 -2.35
N PRO A 135 6.48 5.10 -3.58
CA PRO A 135 7.01 3.81 -4.00
C PRO A 135 8.32 3.50 -3.26
N MET A 136 8.41 2.29 -2.71
CA MET A 136 9.62 1.76 -2.08
C MET A 136 10.39 0.90 -3.10
N ALA A 137 11.66 1.23 -3.28
CA ALA A 137 12.61 0.48 -4.11
C ALA A 137 13.20 -0.72 -3.38
#